data_AF-A0A3S5FFZ2-F1
#
_entry.id   AF-A0A3S5FFZ2-F1
#
_cell.length_a   1.000
_cell.length_b   1.000
_cell.length_c   1.000
_cell.angle_alpha   90.00
_cell.angle_beta   90.00
_cell.angle_gamma   90.00
#
_symmetry.space_group_name_H-M   'P 1'
#
loop_
_entity.id
_entity.type
_entity.pdbx_description
1 polymer ?
#
loop_
_entity_poly.entity_id
_entity_poly.type
_entity_poly.pdbx_seq_one_letter_code
_entity_poly.pdbx_strand_id
1 'polypeptide(L)'
;MSVWSIRYHPTRDQLLLSAGSDSRVCLYALPSYSSDAIKHVFPPVTGPSITASTTNESDSVAAKCEPPDNHQNEHLKLRDGVISRLEQHEESVYAADWSPVDAWFFASVSYDGNLIVNRVPDEVKLNLLLSDDD
;
A
#
# COMPACT_ATOMS: atom_id res chain seq x y z
N MET A 1 14.92 15.87 9.86
CA MET A 1 13.53 15.59 9.44
C MET A 1 13.03 14.45 10.29
N SER A 2 11.93 14.66 11.02
CA SER A 2 11.31 13.66 11.88
C SER A 2 9.91 13.35 11.36
N VAL A 3 9.58 12.07 11.26
CA VAL A 3 8.23 11.60 10.91
C VAL A 3 7.46 11.38 12.21
N TRP A 4 6.22 11.87 12.29
CA TRP A 4 5.40 11.79 13.49
C TRP A 4 4.12 10.97 13.30
N SER A 5 3.62 10.90 12.07
CA SER A 5 2.41 10.14 11.75
C SER A 5 2.64 9.21 10.57
N ILE A 6 2.20 7.95 10.73
CA ILE A 6 2.11 6.94 9.68
C ILE A 6 0.73 6.29 9.78
N ARG A 7 -0.02 6.19 8.68
CA ARG A 7 -1.36 5.58 8.64
C ARG A 7 -1.58 4.75 7.38
N TYR A 8 -1.73 3.45 7.54
CA TYR A 8 -2.26 2.60 6.48
C TYR A 8 -3.73 2.93 6.23
N HIS A 9 -4.14 2.80 4.97
CA HIS A 9 -5.53 2.96 4.60
C HIS A 9 -6.39 1.81 5.16
N PRO A 10 -7.57 2.08 5.74
CA PRO A 10 -8.35 1.09 6.50
C PRO A 10 -8.78 -0.16 5.73
N THR A 11 -9.14 -0.01 4.45
CA THR A 11 -9.66 -1.11 3.60
C THR A 11 -8.81 -1.41 2.38
N ARG A 12 -7.74 -0.65 2.17
CA ARG A 12 -6.86 -0.74 1.00
C ARG A 12 -5.43 -0.62 1.47
N ASP A 13 -4.96 -1.64 2.15
CA ASP A 13 -3.62 -1.72 2.76
C ASP A 13 -2.45 -1.45 1.78
N GLN A 14 -2.73 -1.42 0.47
CA GLN A 14 -1.87 -0.90 -0.60
C GLN A 14 -1.52 0.60 -0.46
N LEU A 15 -2.26 1.38 0.33
CA LEU A 15 -2.06 2.82 0.50
C LEU A 15 -1.57 3.17 1.91
N LEU A 16 -0.57 4.05 1.99
CA LEU A 16 0.05 4.51 3.23
C LEU A 16 0.21 6.03 3.21
N LEU A 17 -0.06 6.68 4.33
CA LEU A 17 0.27 8.09 4.58
C LEU A 17 1.46 8.18 5.52
N SER A 18 2.33 9.16 5.26
CA SER A 18 3.31 9.65 6.24
C SER A 18 3.24 11.18 6.35
N ALA A 19 3.53 11.71 7.54
CA ALA A 19 3.59 13.15 7.79
C ALA A 19 4.62 13.49 8.87
N GLY A 20 5.20 14.69 8.81
CA GLY A 20 6.25 15.08 9.76
C GLY A 20 6.68 16.55 9.73
N SER A 21 7.88 16.77 10.25
CA SER A 21 8.45 18.09 10.54
C SER A 21 8.87 18.92 9.33
N ASP A 22 8.72 18.39 8.11
CA ASP A 22 9.11 19.05 6.85
C ASP A 22 7.92 19.69 6.14
N SER A 23 6.80 19.87 6.86
CA SER A 23 5.50 20.37 6.36
C SER A 23 4.87 19.54 5.24
N ARG A 24 5.34 18.30 5.04
CA ARG A 24 4.86 17.42 3.99
C ARG A 24 3.94 16.32 4.49
N VAL A 25 2.99 15.97 3.63
CA VAL A 25 2.26 14.69 3.69
C VAL A 25 2.60 13.88 2.46
N CYS A 26 3.09 12.67 2.64
CA CYS A 26 3.41 11.76 1.54
C CYS A 26 2.37 10.63 1.48
N LEU A 27 1.83 10.42 0.28
CA LEU A 27 0.98 9.27 -0.04
C LEU A 27 1.83 8.24 -0.79
N TYR A 28 1.82 7.00 -0.33
CA TYR A 28 2.57 5.89 -0.91
C TYR A 28 1.64 4.81 -1.44
N ALA A 29 2.07 4.21 -2.55
CA ALA A 29 1.61 2.93 -3.05
C ALA A 29 2.58 1.84 -2.55
N LEU A 30 2.06 0.80 -1.91
CA LEU A 30 2.82 -0.37 -1.48
C LEU A 30 2.06 -1.68 -1.82
N PRO A 31 1.64 -1.88 -3.08
CA PRO A 31 0.91 -3.08 -3.49
C PRO A 31 1.66 -4.40 -3.23
N SER A 32 2.99 -4.40 -3.20
CA SER A 32 3.76 -5.61 -2.85
C SER A 32 3.60 -6.07 -1.40
N TYR A 33 3.19 -5.17 -0.51
CA TYR A 33 2.97 -5.44 0.93
C TYR A 33 1.49 -5.61 1.28
N SER A 34 0.62 -5.54 0.29
CA SER A 34 -0.80 -5.71 0.49
C SER A 34 -1.18 -7.17 0.71
N SER A 35 -2.29 -7.36 1.40
CA SER A 35 -2.96 -8.66 1.52
C SER A 35 -3.21 -9.34 0.16
N ASP A 36 -3.38 -8.59 -0.93
CA ASP A 36 -3.51 -9.14 -2.28
C ASP A 36 -2.24 -9.82 -2.79
N ALA A 37 -1.06 -9.33 -2.40
CA ALA A 37 0.22 -9.96 -2.78
C ALA A 37 0.35 -11.38 -2.19
N ILE A 38 -0.24 -11.64 -1.03
CA ILE A 38 -0.19 -12.93 -0.33
C ILE A 38 -1.09 -13.97 -1.01
N LYS A 39 -2.21 -13.55 -1.64
CA LYS A 39 -3.15 -14.45 -2.33
C LYS A 39 -2.49 -15.26 -3.45
N HIS A 40 -1.46 -14.70 -4.10
CA HIS A 40 -0.74 -15.36 -5.18
C HIS A 40 0.43 -16.25 -4.72
N VAL A 41 0.85 -16.15 -3.45
CA VAL A 41 1.99 -16.92 -2.92
C VAL A 41 1.54 -18.26 -2.34
N PHE A 42 0.29 -18.34 -1.88
CA PHE A 42 -0.30 -19.57 -1.34
C PHE A 42 -1.52 -19.94 -2.18
N PRO A 43 -1.38 -20.81 -3.20
CA PRO A 43 -2.54 -21.37 -3.85
C PRO A 43 -3.42 -22.06 -2.79
N PRO A 44 -4.75 -21.93 -2.88
CA PRO A 44 -5.65 -22.55 -1.92
C PRO A 44 -5.35 -24.04 -1.90
N VAL A 45 -4.90 -24.54 -0.74
CA VAL A 45 -4.83 -25.97 -0.45
C VAL A 45 -6.24 -26.51 -0.65
N THR A 46 -6.45 -27.09 -1.83
CA THR A 46 -7.70 -27.74 -2.18
C THR A 46 -7.52 -29.20 -1.75
N GLY A 47 -7.71 -29.44 -0.46
CA GLY A 47 -7.61 -30.77 0.15
C GLY A 47 -8.22 -30.76 1.56
N PRO A 48 -9.03 -31.77 1.93
CA PRO A 48 -9.81 -31.74 3.15
C PRO A 48 -8.92 -31.86 4.39
N SER A 49 -9.35 -31.16 5.43
CA SER A 49 -8.76 -31.12 6.78
C SER A 49 -8.30 -32.48 7.33
N ILE A 50 -7.34 -32.38 8.28
CA ILE A 50 -6.88 -33.37 9.29
C ILE A 50 -5.47 -33.94 9.03
N THR A 51 -4.44 -33.32 9.59
CA THR A 51 -3.68 -33.79 10.79
C THR A 51 -2.45 -32.92 11.01
N ALA A 52 -2.25 -32.51 12.26
CA ALA A 52 -1.00 -31.93 12.73
C ALA A 52 0.15 -32.95 12.63
N SER A 53 1.33 -32.52 12.14
CA SER A 53 2.63 -33.02 12.64
C SER A 53 3.81 -32.24 12.04
N THR A 54 4.60 -31.75 12.98
CA THR A 54 5.99 -31.30 13.04
C THR A 54 6.99 -31.91 12.04
N THR A 55 8.08 -31.14 11.82
CA THR A 55 9.51 -31.50 11.63
C THR A 55 10.18 -31.27 10.27
N ASN A 56 11.12 -30.31 10.33
CA ASN A 56 12.52 -30.39 9.93
C ASN A 56 13.00 -29.94 8.54
N GLU A 57 14.10 -29.18 8.67
CA GLU A 57 14.97 -28.53 7.70
C GLU A 57 15.64 -29.52 6.75
N SER A 58 15.97 -29.08 5.52
CA SER A 58 17.35 -29.06 4.97
C SER A 58 17.35 -28.98 3.44
N ASP A 59 18.05 -27.96 2.97
CA ASP A 59 18.98 -27.95 1.85
C ASP A 59 18.56 -27.86 0.36
N SER A 60 19.36 -27.00 -0.27
CA SER A 60 19.49 -26.49 -1.63
C SER A 60 19.33 -27.45 -2.81
N VAL A 61 18.80 -26.92 -3.93
CA VAL A 61 19.48 -26.93 -5.25
C VAL A 61 18.83 -25.92 -6.21
N ALA A 62 19.68 -25.19 -6.90
CA ALA A 62 19.34 -24.17 -7.88
C ALA A 62 18.58 -24.73 -9.08
N ALA A 63 17.40 -24.16 -9.34
CA ALA A 63 16.79 -24.17 -10.67
C ALA A 63 16.71 -22.72 -11.15
N LYS A 64 17.58 -22.38 -12.12
CA LYS A 64 17.36 -21.26 -13.02
C LYS A 64 15.99 -21.44 -13.66
N CYS A 65 15.07 -20.53 -13.37
CA CYS A 65 13.91 -20.30 -14.21
C CYS A 65 14.03 -18.87 -14.70
N GLU A 66 14.45 -18.72 -15.96
CA GLU A 66 14.29 -17.46 -16.67
C GLU A 66 12.81 -17.04 -16.60
N PRO A 67 12.50 -15.80 -16.25
CA PRO A 67 11.11 -15.35 -16.26
C PRO A 67 10.63 -15.38 -17.72
N PRO A 68 9.52 -16.06 -18.04
CA PRO A 68 8.93 -15.99 -19.36
C PRO A 68 8.47 -14.55 -19.60
N ASP A 69 8.91 -13.98 -20.72
CA ASP A 69 8.44 -12.74 -21.30
C ASP A 69 6.90 -12.73 -21.37
N ASN A 70 6.24 -12.14 -20.38
CA ASN A 70 4.80 -11.89 -20.41
C ASN A 70 4.53 -10.39 -20.61
N HIS A 71 4.90 -9.90 -21.79
CA HIS A 71 4.77 -8.49 -22.19
C HIS A 71 3.33 -8.03 -22.52
N GLN A 72 2.28 -8.65 -21.97
CA GLN A 72 0.89 -8.26 -22.30
C GLN A 72 -0.09 -8.13 -21.13
N ASN A 73 0.36 -8.08 -19.87
CA ASN A 73 -0.51 -7.69 -18.73
C ASN A 73 0.13 -6.66 -17.77
N GLU A 74 0.97 -5.77 -18.30
CA GLU A 74 1.62 -4.66 -17.57
C GLU A 74 0.71 -3.43 -17.39
N HIS A 75 -0.54 -3.46 -17.87
CA HIS A 75 -1.20 -2.21 -18.24
C HIS A 75 -1.67 -1.33 -17.07
N LEU A 76 -1.81 -1.81 -15.82
CA LEU A 76 -2.38 -0.98 -14.73
C LEU A 76 -1.91 -1.36 -13.31
N LYS A 77 -0.77 -2.06 -13.16
CA LYS A 77 -0.32 -2.45 -11.81
C LYS A 77 0.40 -1.29 -11.16
N LEU A 78 -0.23 -0.73 -10.10
CA LEU A 78 0.40 0.26 -9.24
C LEU A 78 1.78 -0.28 -8.79
N ARG A 79 2.83 0.55 -8.85
CA ARG A 79 4.18 0.15 -8.43
C ARG A 79 4.46 0.72 -7.04
N ASP A 80 5.28 0.01 -6.27
CA ASP A 80 5.72 0.49 -4.96
C ASP A 80 6.42 1.85 -5.09
N GLY A 81 6.05 2.80 -4.23
CA GLY A 81 6.71 4.10 -4.18
C GLY A 81 5.82 5.22 -3.67
N VAL A 82 6.35 6.44 -3.79
CA VAL A 82 5.61 7.67 -3.46
C VAL A 82 4.70 8.02 -4.62
N ILE A 83 3.39 8.07 -4.37
CA ILE A 83 2.40 8.55 -5.33
C ILE A 83 2.44 10.08 -5.39
N SER A 84 2.41 10.72 -4.21
CA SER A 84 2.30 12.17 -4.11
C SER A 84 3.01 12.70 -2.88
N ARG A 85 3.61 13.88 -3.04
CA ARG A 85 4.18 14.69 -1.96
C ARG A 85 3.38 15.98 -1.89
N LEU A 86 2.65 16.15 -0.81
CA LEU A 86 1.76 17.28 -0.59
C LEU A 86 2.46 18.27 0.34
N GLU A 87 2.86 19.41 -0.21
CA GLU A 87 3.54 20.50 0.48
C GLU A 87 2.61 21.68 0.73
N GLN A 88 1.36 21.39 1.13
CA GLN A 88 0.32 22.41 1.30
C GLN A 88 0.35 23.07 2.68
N HIS A 89 1.05 22.47 3.64
CA HIS A 89 1.22 23.05 4.97
C HIS A 89 2.45 23.96 4.99
N GLU A 90 2.32 25.09 5.67
CA GLU A 90 3.44 26.02 5.90
C GLU A 90 4.26 25.61 7.15
N GLU A 91 3.66 24.80 8.01
CA GLU A 91 4.22 24.36 9.28
C GLU A 91 4.29 22.83 9.39
N SER A 92 4.96 22.33 10.43
CA SER A 92 5.10 20.89 10.66
C SER A 92 3.76 20.17 10.84
N VAL A 93 3.61 18.99 10.22
CA VAL A 93 2.36 18.21 10.24
C VAL A 93 2.42 17.14 11.34
N TYR A 94 1.46 17.18 12.27
CA TYR A 94 1.44 16.29 13.46
C TYR A 94 0.60 15.03 13.26
N ALA A 95 -0.49 15.14 12.51
CA ALA A 95 -1.36 14.01 12.25
C ALA A 95 -1.88 14.05 10.83
N ALA A 96 -2.11 12.85 10.30
CA ALA A 96 -2.87 12.62 9.09
C ALA A 96 -3.75 11.39 9.34
N ASP A 97 -4.97 11.37 8.80
CA ASP A 97 -5.88 10.24 8.95
C ASP A 97 -6.81 10.10 7.74
N TRP A 98 -7.22 8.86 7.47
CA TRP A 98 -8.13 8.54 6.38
C TRP A 98 -9.58 8.79 6.78
N SER A 99 -10.40 9.18 5.81
CA SER A 99 -11.84 9.31 6.04
C SER A 99 -12.46 7.93 6.29
N PRO A 100 -13.29 7.76 7.34
CA PRO A 100 -14.00 6.51 7.60
C PRO A 100 -15.18 6.29 6.65
N VAL A 101 -15.61 7.33 5.91
CA VAL A 101 -16.79 7.30 5.02
C VAL A 101 -16.39 7.17 3.56
N ASP A 102 -15.30 7.80 3.14
CA ASP A 102 -14.82 7.77 1.75
C ASP A 102 -13.34 7.42 1.69
N ALA A 103 -13.05 6.23 1.16
CA ALA A 103 -11.73 5.64 1.00
C ALA A 103 -10.76 6.45 0.11
N TRP A 104 -11.20 7.56 -0.48
CA TRP A 104 -10.34 8.40 -1.32
C TRP A 104 -9.97 9.73 -0.68
N PHE A 105 -10.46 10.01 0.52
CA PHE A 105 -10.16 11.23 1.25
C PHE A 105 -9.34 10.97 2.50
N PHE A 106 -8.48 11.92 2.81
CA PHE A 106 -7.74 11.96 4.06
C PHE A 106 -7.56 13.41 4.50
N ALA A 107 -7.37 13.62 5.80
CA ALA A 107 -7.12 14.92 6.37
C ALA A 107 -5.73 14.95 7.02
N SER A 108 -5.14 16.13 7.09
CA SER A 108 -3.90 16.38 7.83
C SER A 108 -3.95 17.71 8.59
N VAL A 109 -3.29 17.76 9.74
CA VAL A 109 -3.27 18.93 10.62
C VAL A 109 -1.85 19.34 11.01
N SER A 110 -1.57 20.64 10.91
CA SER A 110 -0.28 21.27 11.19
C SER A 110 -0.23 21.94 12.57
N TYR A 111 0.98 22.38 12.96
CA TYR A 111 1.25 23.06 14.23
C TYR A 111 0.38 24.30 14.49
N ASP A 112 0.15 25.09 13.45
CA ASP A 112 -0.63 26.33 13.47
C ASP A 112 -2.16 26.08 13.52
N GLY A 113 -2.59 24.81 13.52
CA GLY A 113 -4.00 24.42 13.58
C GLY A 113 -4.69 24.37 12.22
N ASN A 114 -3.97 24.54 11.11
CA ASN A 114 -4.56 24.41 9.78
C ASN A 114 -4.89 22.94 9.47
N LEU A 115 -6.14 22.71 9.05
CA LEU A 115 -6.64 21.41 8.61
C LEU A 115 -6.81 21.41 7.10
N ILE A 116 -6.20 20.44 6.43
CA ILE A 116 -6.30 20.28 4.98
C ILE A 116 -6.89 18.91 4.67
N VAL A 117 -7.91 18.87 3.80
CA VAL A 117 -8.50 17.64 3.28
C VAL A 117 -8.02 17.42 1.86
N ASN A 118 -7.45 16.24 1.61
CA ASN A 118 -6.90 15.85 0.33
C ASN A 118 -7.65 14.64 -0.23
N ARG A 119 -7.61 14.51 -1.56
CA ARG A 119 -8.15 13.38 -2.30
C ARG A 119 -7.02 12.62 -2.99
N VAL A 120 -7.11 11.29 -2.99
CA VAL A 120 -6.22 10.41 -3.78
C VAL A 120 -6.41 10.71 -5.28
N PRO A 121 -5.32 10.83 -6.06
CA PRO A 121 -5.40 11.07 -7.51
C PRO A 121 -6.22 10.00 -8.24
N ASP A 122 -6.95 10.41 -9.28
CA ASP A 122 -7.87 9.54 -10.00
C ASP A 122 -7.15 8.41 -10.74
N GLU A 123 -5.90 8.63 -11.18
CA GLU A 123 -5.08 7.60 -11.82
C GLU A 123 -4.83 6.42 -10.87
N VAL A 124 -4.51 6.71 -9.60
CA VAL A 124 -4.29 5.67 -8.58
C VAL A 124 -5.59 4.94 -8.25
N LYS A 125 -6.70 5.69 -8.17
CA LYS A 125 -8.02 5.15 -7.92
C LYS A 125 -8.45 4.15 -9.01
N LEU A 126 -8.21 4.46 -10.28
CA LEU A 126 -8.54 3.57 -11.38
C LEU A 126 -7.70 2.28 -11.35
N ASN A 127 -6.39 2.40 -11.11
CA ASN A 127 -5.51 1.23 -11.02
C ASN A 127 -5.92 0.27 -9.89
N LEU A 128 -6.33 0.80 -8.73
CA LEU A 128 -6.80 0.01 -7.59
C LEU A 128 -8.18 -0.62 -7.81
N LEU A 129 -9.07 0.03 -8.56
CA LEU A 129 -10.39 -0.53 -8.86
C LEU A 129 -10.32 -1.63 -9.93
N LEU A 130 -9.43 -1.48 -10.90
CA LEU A 130 -9.25 -2.44 -11.99
C LEU A 130 -8.45 -3.68 -11.54
N SER A 131 -7.69 -3.60 -10.45
CA SER A 131 -6.96 -4.76 -9.91
C SER A 131 -7.84 -5.76 -9.15
N ASP A 132 -9.07 -5.39 -8.79
CA ASP A 132 -9.98 -6.24 -7.99
C ASP A 132 -10.82 -7.21 -8.86
N ASP A 133 -10.79 -7.08 -10.20
CA ASP A 133 -11.68 -7.80 -11.15
C ASP A 133 -11.06 -9.08 -11.77
N ASP A 134 -9.86 -9.53 -11.33
CA ASP A 134 -9.20 -10.79 -11.75
C ASP A 134 -9.20 -11.85 -10.63
#